data_AF-A0A6N7I035-F1
#
_entry.id   AF-A0A6N7I035-F1
#
_cell.length_a   1.000
_cell.length_b   1.000
_cell.length_c   1.000
_cell.angle_alpha   90.00
_cell.angle_beta   90.00
_cell.angle_gamma   90.00
#
_symmetry.space_group_name_H-M   'P 1'
#
loop_
_entity.id
_entity.type
_entity.pdbx_description
1 polymer ?
#
loop_
_entity_poly.entity_id
_entity_poly.type
_entity_poly.pdbx_seq_one_letter_code
_entity_poly.pdbx_strand_id
1 'polypeptide(L)'
;MPEGSDAGHTYADFGELQSMLGEWRAERDQILADGKELARALGLVQAPATDVMSEMQAGATKNSLTELQRRNDELLERLDEYIEKLESSLHAMRHGEQDAASEIDQSYRT
;
A
#
# COMPACT_ATOMS: atom_id res chain seq x y z
N MET A 1 -41.86 10.43 7.90
CA MET A 1 -41.02 10.43 6.69
C MET A 1 -39.95 9.39 6.94
N PRO A 2 -39.80 8.33 6.14
CA PRO A 2 -38.67 7.43 6.26
C PRO A 2 -37.50 7.96 5.41
N GLU A 3 -36.32 8.02 6.02
CA GLU A 3 -35.06 8.43 5.42
C GLU A 3 -34.60 7.38 4.41
N GLY A 4 -34.45 7.79 3.16
CA GLY A 4 -34.02 6.94 2.04
C GLY A 4 -32.70 7.40 1.45
N SER A 5 -31.74 7.80 2.29
CA SER A 5 -30.46 8.38 1.83
C SER A 5 -29.20 7.62 2.26
N ASP A 6 -29.29 6.60 3.12
CA ASP A 6 -28.08 5.95 3.66
C ASP A 6 -27.38 5.06 2.62
N ALA A 7 -28.14 4.26 1.86
CA ALA A 7 -27.59 3.35 0.85
C ALA A 7 -26.82 4.06 -0.27
N GLY A 8 -27.17 5.30 -0.63
CA GLY A 8 -26.44 6.05 -1.65
C GLY A 8 -25.05 6.50 -1.20
N HIS A 9 -24.89 6.78 0.10
CA HIS A 9 -23.61 7.16 0.69
C HIS A 9 -22.69 5.95 0.87
N THR A 10 -23.21 4.80 1.31
CA THR A 10 -22.41 3.59 1.55
C THR A 10 -21.78 3.03 0.27
N TYR A 11 -22.53 2.99 -0.84
CA TYR A 11 -22.00 2.54 -2.13
C TYR A 11 -20.97 3.51 -2.73
N ALA A 12 -21.14 4.82 -2.53
CA ALA A 12 -20.16 5.82 -2.96
C ALA A 12 -18.85 5.68 -2.17
N ASP A 13 -18.94 5.57 -0.85
CA ASP A 13 -17.79 5.38 0.05
C ASP A 13 -17.06 4.05 -0.26
N PHE A 14 -17.80 2.98 -0.60
CA PHE A 14 -17.23 1.70 -1.01
C PHE A 14 -16.43 1.82 -2.32
N GLY A 15 -16.97 2.52 -3.32
CA GLY A 15 -16.30 2.74 -4.60
C GLY A 15 -15.04 3.61 -4.46
N GLU A 16 -15.08 4.62 -3.60
CA GLU A 16 -13.92 5.46 -3.26
C GLU A 16 -12.84 4.64 -2.56
N LEU A 17 -13.19 3.81 -1.59
CA LEU A 17 -12.25 2.94 -0.89
C LEU A 17 -11.62 1.88 -1.81
N GLN A 18 -12.36 1.35 -2.79
CA GLN A 18 -11.80 0.47 -3.81
C GLN A 18 -10.81 1.20 -4.72
N SER A 19 -11.13 2.43 -5.12
CA SER A 19 -10.24 3.23 -5.97
C SER A 19 -8.95 3.56 -5.23
N MET A 20 -9.06 3.98 -3.97
CA MET A 20 -7.92 4.25 -3.09
C MET A 20 -7.07 2.99 -2.87
N LEU A 21 -7.67 1.80 -2.67
CA LEU A 21 -6.94 0.54 -2.61
C LEU A 21 -6.15 0.27 -3.90
N GLY A 22 -6.71 0.59 -5.06
CA GLY A 22 -6.02 0.50 -6.35
C GLY A 22 -4.79 1.39 -6.42
N GLU A 23 -4.91 2.65 -5.98
CA GLU A 23 -3.78 3.60 -5.92
C GLU A 23 -2.68 3.11 -4.99
N TRP A 24 -3.03 2.62 -3.80
CA TRP A 24 -2.04 2.10 -2.85
C TRP A 24 -1.30 0.86 -3.34
N ARG A 25 -1.99 -0.03 -4.07
CA ARG A 25 -1.33 -1.17 -4.73
C ARG A 25 -0.36 -0.72 -5.82
N ALA A 26 -0.72 0.32 -6.59
CA ALA A 26 0.19 0.87 -7.59
C ALA A 26 1.43 1.50 -6.93
N GLU A 27 1.25 2.24 -5.84
CA GLU A 27 2.36 2.82 -5.06
C GLU A 27 3.27 1.72 -4.48
N ARG A 28 2.67 0.64 -3.96
CA ARG A 28 3.40 -0.54 -3.49
C ARG A 28 4.30 -1.13 -4.56
N ASP A 29 3.79 -1.26 -5.78
CA ASP A 29 4.56 -1.79 -6.90
C ASP A 29 5.72 -0.87 -7.28
N GLN A 30 5.55 0.46 -7.17
CA GLN A 30 6.65 1.42 -7.35
C GLN A 30 7.72 1.27 -6.27
N ILE A 31 7.33 1.20 -4.99
CA ILE A 31 8.27 1.00 -3.87
C ILE A 31 9.07 -0.31 -4.04
N LEU A 32 8.42 -1.38 -4.52
CA LEU A 32 9.09 -2.63 -4.87
C LEU A 32 10.07 -2.49 -6.03
N ALA A 33 9.76 -1.66 -7.03
CA ALA A 33 10.66 -1.38 -8.14
C ALA A 33 11.86 -0.55 -7.65
N ASP A 34 11.64 0.49 -6.86
CA ASP A 34 12.67 1.33 -6.26
C ASP A 34 13.63 0.52 -5.38
N GLY A 35 13.10 -0.40 -4.58
CA GLY A 35 13.92 -1.33 -3.79
C GLY A 35 14.84 -2.20 -4.66
N LYS A 36 14.40 -2.63 -5.85
CA LYS A 36 15.25 -3.39 -6.79
C LYS A 36 16.34 -2.50 -7.39
N GLU A 37 16.03 -1.25 -7.71
CA GLU A 37 17.00 -0.31 -8.27
C GLU A 37 18.04 0.13 -7.22
N LEU A 38 17.64 0.31 -5.95
CA LEU A 38 18.56 0.56 -4.84
C LEU A 38 19.52 -0.61 -4.62
N ALA A 39 19.01 -1.85 -4.63
CA ALA A 39 19.84 -3.05 -4.54
C ALA A 39 20.85 -3.16 -5.70
N ARG A 40 20.43 -2.80 -6.93
CA ARG A 40 21.33 -2.72 -8.09
C ARG A 40 22.39 -1.63 -7.90
N ALA A 41 21.98 -0.43 -7.51
CA ALA A 41 22.89 0.68 -7.28
C ALA A 41 23.97 0.33 -6.24
N LEU A 42 23.59 -0.31 -5.13
CA LEU A 42 24.52 -0.81 -4.11
C LEU A 42 25.59 -1.74 -4.69
N GLY A 43 25.18 -2.68 -5.56
CA GLY A 43 26.09 -3.62 -6.23
C GLY A 43 27.08 -2.95 -7.21
N LEU A 44 26.74 -1.75 -7.70
CA LEU A 44 27.57 -1.00 -8.65
C LEU A 44 28.52 -0.01 -7.97
N VAL A 45 28.33 0.32 -6.69
CA VAL A 45 29.21 1.28 -6.00
C VAL A 45 30.62 0.70 -5.83
N GLN A 46 31.58 1.33 -6.50
CA GLN A 46 33.00 1.05 -6.40
C GLN A 46 33.79 2.34 -6.27
N ALA A 47 34.94 2.28 -5.59
CA ALA A 47 35.85 3.40 -5.50
C ALA A 47 36.45 3.68 -6.88
N PRO A 48 36.49 4.95 -7.34
CA PRO A 48 37.05 5.30 -8.66
C PRO A 48 38.57 5.13 -8.73
N ALA A 49 39.23 5.11 -7.57
CA ALA A 49 40.65 4.82 -7.42
C ALA A 49 40.91 4.12 -6.07
N THR A 50 42.10 3.56 -5.90
CA THR A 50 42.51 2.83 -4.69
C THR A 50 43.09 3.73 -3.60
N ASP A 51 42.85 5.04 -3.68
CA ASP A 51 43.24 5.96 -2.62
C ASP A 51 42.18 5.99 -1.52
N VAL A 52 42.63 6.36 -0.31
CA VAL A 52 41.78 6.38 0.89
C VAL A 52 40.54 7.25 0.72
N MET A 53 40.63 8.38 0.01
CA MET A 53 39.48 9.27 -0.15
C MET A 53 38.44 8.67 -1.09
N SER A 54 38.88 8.04 -2.18
CA SER A 54 38.00 7.29 -3.10
C SER A 54 37.28 6.13 -2.39
N GLU A 55 37.98 5.38 -1.54
CA GLU A 55 37.39 4.30 -0.74
C GLU A 55 36.39 4.82 0.28
N MET A 56 36.73 5.90 1.00
CA MET A 56 35.82 6.53 1.98
C MET A 56 34.56 7.06 1.32
N GLN A 57 34.68 7.70 0.15
CA GLN A 57 33.53 8.20 -0.59
C GLN A 57 32.61 7.06 -1.04
N ALA A 58 33.17 6.00 -1.62
CA ALA A 58 32.39 4.82 -2.00
C ALA A 58 31.71 4.16 -0.78
N GLY A 59 32.41 4.08 0.36
CA GLY A 59 31.85 3.60 1.62
C GLY A 59 30.68 4.46 2.12
N ALA A 60 30.82 5.79 2.08
CA ALA A 60 29.75 6.71 2.46
C ALA A 60 28.53 6.57 1.54
N THR A 61 28.73 6.45 0.23
CA THR A 61 27.64 6.20 -0.73
C THR A 61 26.94 4.87 -0.44
N LYS A 62 27.68 3.79 -0.18
CA LYS A 62 27.10 2.49 0.21
C LYS A 62 26.25 2.62 1.48
N ASN A 63 26.76 3.29 2.51
CA ASN A 63 26.01 3.48 3.75
C ASN A 63 24.70 4.24 3.52
N SER A 64 24.74 5.30 2.70
CA SER A 64 23.55 6.07 2.33
C SER A 64 22.51 5.21 1.59
N LEU A 65 22.95 4.44 0.58
CA LEU A 65 22.06 3.56 -0.17
C LEU A 65 21.50 2.41 0.69
N THR A 66 22.29 1.86 1.60
CA THR A 66 21.81 0.84 2.55
C THR A 66 20.73 1.40 3.48
N GLU A 67 20.89 2.63 3.96
CA GLU A 67 19.87 3.28 4.78
C GLU A 67 18.60 3.60 3.96
N LEU A 68 18.75 4.00 2.70
CA LEU A 68 17.61 4.19 1.80
C LEU A 68 16.88 2.87 1.54
N GLN A 69 17.60 1.77 1.30
CA GLN A 69 17.00 0.44 1.17
C GLN A 69 16.19 0.08 2.42
N ARG A 70 16.78 0.25 3.60
CA ARG A 70 16.12 -0.03 4.88
C ARG A 70 14.82 0.76 5.03
N ARG A 71 14.83 2.04 4.69
CA ARG A 71 13.63 2.90 4.74
C ARG A 71 12.59 2.50 3.69
N ASN A 72 13.02 2.09 2.51
CA ASN A 72 12.13 1.59 1.48
C ASN A 72 11.39 0.33 1.95
N ASP A 73 12.13 -0.59 2.60
CA ASP A 73 11.56 -1.82 3.15
C ASP A 73 10.56 -1.51 4.30
N GLU A 74 10.88 -0.56 5.19
CA GLU A 74 9.96 -0.10 6.24
C GLU A 74 8.68 0.55 5.68
N LEU A 75 8.80 1.31 4.59
CA LEU A 75 7.65 1.91 3.92
C LEU A 75 6.76 0.85 3.28
N LEU A 76 7.38 -0.15 2.64
CA LEU A 76 6.67 -1.27 2.05
C LEU A 76 5.88 -2.06 3.11
N GLU A 77 6.49 -2.37 4.25
CA GLU A 77 5.81 -3.07 5.35
C GLU A 77 4.59 -2.30 5.85
N ARG A 78 4.75 -0.99 6.09
CA ARG A 78 3.62 -0.13 6.53
C ARG A 78 2.51 -0.04 5.50
N LEU A 79 2.87 -0.02 4.22
CA LEU A 79 1.91 0.04 3.14
C LEU A 79 1.14 -1.29 3.01
N ASP A 80 1.83 -2.42 3.17
CA ASP A 80 1.21 -3.76 3.17
C ASP A 80 0.19 -3.88 4.30
N GLU A 81 0.53 -3.43 5.51
CA GLU A 81 -0.43 -3.39 6.63
C GLU A 81 -1.65 -2.51 6.33
N TYR A 82 -1.44 -1.38 5.65
CA TYR A 82 -2.53 -0.45 5.34
C TYR A 82 -3.46 -1.02 4.26
N ILE A 83 -2.89 -1.64 3.22
CA ILE A 83 -3.63 -2.36 2.18
C ILE A 83 -4.46 -3.48 2.81
N GLU A 84 -3.88 -4.28 3.72
CA GLU A 84 -4.61 -5.35 4.41
C GLU A 84 -5.80 -4.83 5.24
N LYS A 85 -5.63 -3.70 5.93
CA LYS A 85 -6.71 -3.04 6.70
C LYS A 85 -7.82 -2.54 5.78
N LEU A 86 -7.48 -1.96 4.63
CA LEU A 86 -8.46 -1.50 3.64
C LEU A 86 -9.21 -2.69 3.02
N GLU A 87 -8.51 -3.76 2.65
CA GLU A 87 -9.13 -4.98 2.13
C GLU A 87 -10.10 -5.61 3.13
N SER A 88 -9.70 -5.69 4.40
CA SER A 88 -10.55 -6.18 5.48
C SER A 88 -11.80 -5.33 5.66
N SER A 89 -11.66 -4.00 5.57
CA SER A 89 -12.79 -3.06 5.68
C SER A 89 -13.75 -3.20 4.50
N LEU A 90 -13.22 -3.30 3.27
CA LEU A 90 -14.00 -3.55 2.06
C LEU A 90 -14.75 -4.88 2.12
N HIS A 91 -14.10 -5.93 2.62
CA HIS A 91 -14.73 -7.23 2.82
C HIS A 91 -15.88 -7.15 3.83
N ALA A 92 -15.66 -6.48 4.98
CA ALA A 92 -16.69 -6.31 6.00
C ALA A 92 -17.91 -5.52 5.49
N MET A 93 -17.70 -4.43 4.74
CA MET A 93 -18.80 -3.65 4.15
C MET A 93 -19.62 -4.48 3.16
N ARG A 94 -18.95 -5.23 2.26
CA ARG A 94 -19.64 -6.09 1.30
C ARG A 94 -20.50 -7.16 1.97
N HIS A 95 -20.02 -7.75 3.05
CA HIS A 95 -20.80 -8.77 3.79
C HIS A 95 -21.94 -8.16 4.61
N GLY A 96 -21.70 -7.02 5.28
CA GLY A 96 -22.74 -6.32 6.02
C GLY A 96 -23.91 -5.86 5.12
N GLU A 97 -23.61 -5.40 3.90
CA GLU A 97 -24.64 -5.05 2.90
C GLU A 97 -25.43 -6.27 2.42
N GLN A 98 -24.78 -7.42 2.22
CA GLN A 98 -25.44 -8.67 1.79
C GLN A 98 -26.37 -9.21 2.88
N ASP A 99 -25.95 -9.18 4.13
CA ASP A 99 -26.75 -9.63 5.26
C ASP A 99 -28.00 -8.74 5.42
N ALA A 100 -27.83 -7.41 5.39
CA ALA A 100 -28.94 -6.45 5.44
C ALA A 100 -29.93 -6.62 4.27
N ALA A 101 -29.43 -6.82 3.04
CA ALA A 101 -30.29 -7.05 1.87
C ALA A 101 -31.10 -8.36 2.00
N SER A 102 -30.52 -9.40 2.60
CA SER A 102 -31.16 -10.69 2.80
C SER A 102 -32.25 -10.68 3.89
N GLU A 103 -32.07 -9.91 4.97
CA GLU A 103 -33.09 -9.71 6.00
C GLU A 103 -34.30 -8.94 5.47
N ILE A 104 -34.06 -7.93 4.62
CA ILE A 104 -35.12 -7.14 3.98
C ILE A 104 -35.97 -8.02 3.06
N ASP A 105 -35.37 -8.84 2.17
CA ASP A 105 -36.12 -9.73 1.26
C ASP A 105 -36.96 -10.79 2.02
N GLN A 106 -36.49 -11.25 3.18
CA GLN A 106 -37.25 -12.16 4.04
C GLN A 106 -38.43 -11.46 4.73
N SER A 107 -38.27 -10.21 5.17
CA SER A 107 -39.34 -9.43 5.80
C SER A 107 -40.54 -9.15 4.87
N TYR A 108 -40.31 -9.11 3.55
CA TYR A 108 -41.34 -8.89 2.53
C TYR A 108 -42.03 -10.18 2.05
N ARG A 109 -41.60 -11.37 2.48
CA ARG A 109 -42.22 -12.68 2.12
C ARG A 109 -43.14 -13.28 3.19
N THR A 110 -43.27 -12.63 4.35
CA THR A 110 -44.24 -12.94 5.41
C THR A 110 -45.38 -11.95 5.43
#